data_AF-A0A0S6W5W7-F1
#
_entry.id   AF-A0A0S6W5W7-F1
#
_cell.length_a   1.000
_cell.length_b   1.000
_cell.length_c   1.000
_cell.angle_alpha   90.00
_cell.angle_beta   90.00
_cell.angle_gamma   90.00
#
_symmetry.space_group_name_H-M   'P 1'
#
loop_
_entity.id
_entity.type
_entity.pdbx_description
1 polymer ?
#
loop_
_entity_poly.entity_id
_entity_poly.type
_entity_poly.pdbx_seq_one_letter_code
_entity_poly.pdbx_strand_id
1 'polypeptide(L)'
;MKLRNRSFIYISVLMLTLLLVVTGCSEEYGGNPTNPSSTRGLPADPGDGNFAGKVVGTINENVLAGLKVTIGEKSTTTGLDGTFRLDGVGSGNLAVVLSGSTVYTRTAAVNTANGRSVLLDAIETNSNFSLKFYRELARGNHPNERNMYPTHRWTSTTPPTFYINTNAQATLDGTINQKTIDTVKQVLSEIVPVFSGNYYSALSVKTRYFATLNSFAQIPENSIVVSFDDTLVDIGAYGLTVTDPDFVSSVGTSINKAAHFILDSDQFYKSGTNPTAIALREIIAHELGHGFGYRHASALPTVMYPAEEFGGLYSSFDQIHMAVIYSRPIGNTDIDNDPLPNAKAFGGILQPQIFVDDRANFMKSPELLRQIQTLTRFGMVQEYLTK
;
A
#
# COMPACT_ATOMS: atom_id res chain seq x y z
N MET A 1 -11.89 -7.35 69.90
CA MET A 1 -13.37 -7.32 69.89
C MET A 1 -13.82 -6.14 69.05
N LYS A 2 -14.79 -6.38 68.17
CA LYS A 2 -15.43 -5.46 67.20
C LYS A 2 -15.62 -4.02 67.69
N LEU A 3 -15.56 -3.07 66.73
CA LEU A 3 -16.48 -1.93 66.51
C LEU A 3 -16.06 -1.30 65.15
N ARG A 4 -16.71 -1.50 64.00
CA ARG A 4 -18.08 -1.18 63.53
C ARG A 4 -18.32 0.34 63.40
N ASN A 5 -18.47 0.82 62.15
CA ASN A 5 -19.44 1.83 61.65
C ASN A 5 -19.11 2.12 60.17
N ARG A 6 -19.89 1.70 59.16
CA ARG A 6 -21.25 2.10 58.70
C ARG A 6 -21.37 3.54 58.17
N SER A 7 -21.44 3.61 56.83
CA SER A 7 -22.39 4.36 55.99
C SER A 7 -22.32 5.89 55.97
N PHE A 8 -22.28 6.50 54.78
CA PHE A 8 -23.42 7.18 54.14
C PHE A 8 -23.07 7.67 52.72
N ILE A 9 -24.04 7.51 51.83
CA ILE A 9 -24.11 7.98 50.45
C ILE A 9 -24.51 9.46 50.45
N TYR A 10 -23.84 10.30 49.65
CA TYR A 10 -24.42 11.52 49.11
C TYR A 10 -24.12 11.66 47.62
N ILE A 11 -25.19 11.53 46.84
CA ILE A 11 -25.28 11.96 45.44
C ILE A 11 -25.45 13.48 45.46
N SER A 12 -24.66 14.20 44.66
CA SER A 12 -24.97 15.59 44.30
C SER A 12 -24.53 15.83 42.86
N VAL A 13 -25.54 15.96 42.02
CA VAL A 13 -25.52 16.33 40.61
C VAL A 13 -25.15 17.80 40.52
N LEU A 14 -24.10 18.14 39.77
CA LEU A 14 -23.89 19.52 39.30
C LEU A 14 -23.80 19.52 37.78
N MET A 15 -24.93 19.86 37.17
CA MET A 15 -25.05 20.29 35.79
C MET A 15 -24.41 21.67 35.65
N LEU A 16 -23.36 21.78 34.83
CA LEU A 16 -22.88 23.07 34.34
C LEU A 16 -22.89 23.05 32.82
N THR A 17 -23.96 23.59 32.27
CA THR A 17 -24.17 23.90 30.86
C THR A 17 -23.32 25.13 30.50
N LEU A 18 -22.29 24.94 29.67
CA LEU A 18 -21.60 26.04 29.00
C LEU A 18 -21.86 25.93 27.49
N LEU A 19 -22.75 26.81 27.01
CA LEU A 19 -23.02 27.04 25.59
C LEU A 19 -21.81 27.77 24.98
N LEU A 20 -21.13 27.14 24.03
CA LEU A 20 -20.18 27.78 23.13
C LEU A 20 -20.69 27.55 21.70
N VAL A 21 -21.18 28.63 21.09
CA VAL A 21 -21.56 28.69 19.69
C VAL A 21 -20.27 28.85 18.89
N VAL A 22 -19.91 27.84 18.11
CA VAL A 22 -18.91 27.96 17.04
C VAL A 22 -19.60 27.56 15.75
N THR A 23 -19.88 28.56 14.92
CA THR A 23 -20.21 28.38 13.50
C THR A 23 -18.91 28.06 12.76
N GLY A 24 -18.77 26.82 12.31
CA GLY A 24 -17.69 26.35 11.45
C GLY A 24 -18.28 25.53 10.31
N CYS A 25 -17.95 25.89 9.07
CA CYS A 25 -18.41 25.25 7.86
C CYS A 25 -18.10 23.76 7.87
N SER A 26 -19.11 22.93 7.64
CA SER A 26 -18.94 21.49 7.42
C SER A 26 -18.38 21.26 6.03
N GLU A 27 -17.05 21.18 5.91
CA GLU A 27 -16.44 20.43 4.83
C GLU A 27 -16.49 18.95 5.23
N GLU A 28 -17.45 18.21 4.67
CA GLU A 28 -17.50 16.75 4.72
C GLU A 28 -16.30 16.18 3.94
N TYR A 29 -15.17 16.00 4.62
CA TYR A 29 -14.10 15.10 4.19
C TYR A 29 -14.00 13.95 5.19
N GLY A 30 -14.91 12.98 5.02
CA GLY A 30 -15.01 11.77 5.82
C GLY A 30 -15.34 10.57 4.94
N GLY A 31 -14.52 10.30 3.93
CA GLY A 31 -14.62 9.10 3.10
C GLY A 31 -13.85 7.94 3.73
N ASN A 32 -14.56 7.05 4.44
CA ASN A 32 -14.16 5.64 4.52
C ASN A 32 -14.03 5.08 3.09
N PRO A 33 -13.32 3.97 2.84
CA PRO A 33 -13.28 3.36 1.52
C PRO A 33 -14.64 2.73 1.24
N THR A 34 -15.54 3.55 0.72
CA THR A 34 -16.81 3.08 0.24
C THR A 34 -16.55 2.28 -1.03
N ASN A 35 -17.21 1.12 -1.10
CA ASN A 35 -18.05 0.73 -2.23
C ASN A 35 -18.15 1.78 -3.36
N PRO A 36 -18.21 1.34 -4.62
CA PRO A 36 -18.11 2.21 -5.79
C PRO A 36 -18.99 3.47 -5.66
N SER A 37 -18.33 4.60 -5.94
CA SER A 37 -18.83 5.97 -5.97
C SER A 37 -20.25 6.13 -6.55
N SER A 38 -21.02 7.03 -5.91
CA SER A 38 -22.31 7.63 -6.26
C SER A 38 -23.26 6.83 -7.18
N THR A 39 -24.48 6.57 -6.72
CA THR A 39 -25.59 6.04 -7.53
C THR A 39 -26.02 6.96 -8.70
N ARG A 40 -25.36 8.10 -8.90
CA ARG A 40 -25.66 9.07 -9.95
C ARG A 40 -25.35 8.44 -11.32
N GLY A 41 -26.40 8.02 -12.01
CA GLY A 41 -26.31 7.48 -13.36
C GLY A 41 -26.25 5.95 -13.44
N LEU A 42 -26.51 5.24 -12.34
CA LEU A 42 -26.78 3.79 -12.41
C LEU A 42 -28.17 3.53 -13.00
N PRO A 43 -28.33 2.48 -13.83
CA PRO A 43 -29.65 2.02 -14.24
C PRO A 43 -30.52 1.64 -13.02
N ALA A 44 -31.84 1.81 -13.16
CA ALA A 44 -32.79 1.30 -12.17
C ALA A 44 -32.64 -0.22 -11.98
N ASP A 45 -33.05 -0.73 -10.81
CA ASP A 45 -33.00 -2.16 -10.51
C ASP A 45 -33.68 -2.98 -11.62
N PRO A 46 -32.98 -3.91 -12.28
CA PRO A 46 -33.52 -4.64 -13.41
C PRO A 46 -34.51 -5.76 -13.04
N GLY A 47 -34.73 -6.02 -11.75
CA GLY A 47 -35.61 -7.06 -11.22
C GLY A 47 -34.93 -8.42 -11.06
N ASP A 48 -35.63 -9.34 -10.37
CA ASP A 48 -35.11 -10.67 -10.01
C ASP A 48 -34.57 -11.44 -11.23
N GLY A 49 -33.40 -12.06 -11.06
CA GLY A 49 -32.74 -12.84 -12.11
C GLY A 49 -32.05 -12.03 -13.22
N ASN A 50 -32.14 -10.69 -13.17
CA ASN A 50 -31.54 -9.80 -14.15
C ASN A 50 -30.40 -8.98 -13.52
N PHE A 51 -29.55 -8.41 -14.37
CA PHE A 51 -28.40 -7.62 -13.96
C PHE A 51 -28.18 -6.45 -14.92
N ALA A 52 -27.86 -5.29 -14.37
CA ALA A 52 -27.64 -4.07 -15.13
C ALA A 52 -26.46 -3.30 -14.54
N GLY A 53 -25.98 -2.32 -15.28
CA GLY A 53 -24.93 -1.47 -14.76
C GLY A 53 -24.48 -0.41 -15.73
N LYS A 54 -23.43 0.30 -15.33
CA LYS A 54 -22.72 1.28 -16.13
C LYS A 54 -21.23 0.97 -16.08
N VAL A 55 -20.56 1.09 -17.22
CA VAL A 55 -19.11 0.89 -17.33
C VAL A 55 -18.40 2.22 -17.57
N VAL A 56 -17.36 2.49 -16.78
CA VAL A 56 -16.51 3.68 -16.88
C VAL A 56 -15.02 3.29 -16.99
N GLY A 57 -14.19 4.21 -17.42
CA GLY A 57 -12.73 4.07 -17.45
C GLY A 57 -12.16 4.11 -16.05
N THR A 58 -11.23 3.20 -15.73
CA THR A 58 -10.54 3.24 -14.44
C THR A 58 -9.66 4.48 -14.32
N ILE A 59 -9.05 4.94 -15.42
CA ILE A 59 -8.06 6.02 -15.37
C ILE A 59 -8.72 7.39 -15.51
N ASN A 60 -9.61 7.54 -16.49
CA ASN A 60 -10.18 8.85 -16.82
C ASN A 60 -11.64 9.01 -16.38
N GLU A 61 -12.24 7.97 -15.77
CA GLU A 61 -13.66 7.92 -15.40
C GLU A 61 -14.64 8.18 -16.57
N ASN A 62 -14.13 8.13 -17.80
CA ASN A 62 -14.91 8.32 -19.02
C ASN A 62 -15.88 7.15 -19.20
N VAL A 63 -17.06 7.43 -19.72
CA VAL A 63 -18.04 6.41 -20.07
C VAL A 63 -17.48 5.48 -21.16
N LEU A 64 -17.63 4.16 -20.97
CA LEU A 64 -17.14 3.16 -21.93
C LEU A 64 -18.28 2.49 -22.70
N ALA A 65 -18.49 2.95 -23.94
CA ALA A 65 -19.46 2.41 -24.88
C ALA A 65 -18.88 1.26 -25.73
N GLY A 66 -19.75 0.39 -26.26
CA GLY A 66 -19.37 -0.65 -27.22
C GLY A 66 -18.60 -1.84 -26.61
N LEU A 67 -18.52 -1.95 -25.29
CA LEU A 67 -17.87 -3.06 -24.62
C LEU A 67 -18.80 -4.27 -24.54
N LYS A 68 -18.27 -5.47 -24.80
CA LYS A 68 -19.02 -6.71 -24.57
C LYS A 68 -18.99 -7.06 -23.09
N VAL A 69 -20.17 -7.20 -22.49
CA VAL A 69 -20.39 -7.63 -21.11
C VAL A 69 -20.91 -9.06 -21.11
N THR A 70 -20.26 -9.98 -20.40
CA THR A 70 -20.59 -11.41 -20.39
C THR A 70 -20.74 -11.93 -18.96
N ILE A 71 -21.79 -12.73 -18.71
CA ILE A 71 -22.01 -13.48 -17.46
C ILE A 71 -22.46 -14.89 -17.84
N GLY A 72 -21.64 -15.90 -17.57
CA GLY A 72 -21.88 -17.26 -18.04
C GLY A 72 -22.01 -17.30 -19.58
N GLU A 73 -23.13 -17.79 -20.07
CA GLU A 73 -23.44 -17.84 -21.52
C GLU A 73 -24.16 -16.59 -22.03
N LYS A 74 -24.55 -15.66 -21.14
CA LYS A 74 -25.28 -14.44 -21.52
C LYS A 74 -24.29 -13.33 -21.85
N SER A 75 -24.58 -12.57 -22.92
CA SER A 75 -23.79 -11.38 -23.24
C SER A 75 -24.62 -10.25 -23.82
N THR A 76 -24.14 -9.03 -23.64
CA THR A 76 -24.72 -7.78 -24.15
C THR A 76 -23.59 -6.81 -24.50
N THR A 77 -23.91 -5.64 -25.04
CA THR A 77 -22.95 -4.58 -25.33
C THR A 77 -23.33 -3.30 -24.60
N THR A 78 -22.35 -2.56 -24.07
CA THR A 78 -22.62 -1.26 -23.43
C THR A 78 -23.12 -0.23 -24.45
N GLY A 79 -24.13 0.54 -24.08
CA GLY A 79 -24.67 1.65 -24.87
C GLY A 79 -23.72 2.85 -24.92
N LEU A 80 -24.13 3.91 -25.61
CA LEU A 80 -23.34 5.15 -25.74
C LEU A 80 -23.09 5.86 -24.40
N ASP A 81 -23.99 5.65 -23.44
CA ASP A 81 -23.88 6.15 -22.06
C ASP A 81 -23.19 5.14 -21.11
N GLY A 82 -22.62 4.07 -21.67
CA GLY A 82 -21.92 3.00 -20.97
C GLY A 82 -22.82 2.04 -20.20
N THR A 83 -24.14 2.21 -20.30
CA THR A 83 -25.09 1.34 -19.60
C THR A 83 -25.26 0.00 -20.30
N PHE A 84 -25.61 -1.03 -19.54
CA PHE A 84 -25.93 -2.36 -20.07
C PHE A 84 -27.02 -3.03 -19.24
N ARG A 85 -27.67 -4.03 -19.84
CA ARG A 85 -28.62 -4.94 -19.18
C ARG A 85 -28.47 -6.36 -19.71
N LEU A 86 -28.50 -7.33 -18.81
CA LEU A 86 -28.52 -8.76 -19.04
C LEU A 86 -29.70 -9.38 -18.30
N ASP A 87 -30.55 -10.09 -19.03
CA ASP A 87 -31.69 -10.80 -18.46
C ASP A 87 -31.38 -12.28 -18.23
N GLY A 88 -31.93 -12.85 -17.16
CA GLY A 88 -31.82 -14.29 -16.86
C GLY A 88 -30.39 -14.76 -16.56
N VAL A 89 -29.61 -13.95 -15.82
CA VAL A 89 -28.27 -14.32 -15.33
C VAL A 89 -28.30 -15.03 -13.98
N GLY A 90 -29.48 -15.09 -13.33
CA GLY A 90 -29.65 -15.73 -12.03
C GLY A 90 -29.33 -14.80 -10.86
N SER A 91 -29.03 -15.39 -9.70
CA SER A 91 -28.73 -14.66 -8.47
C SER A 91 -27.49 -15.22 -7.76
N GLY A 92 -26.90 -14.42 -6.87
CA GLY A 92 -25.75 -14.77 -6.06
C GLY A 92 -24.46 -14.12 -6.56
N ASN A 93 -23.36 -14.86 -6.40
CA ASN A 93 -22.03 -14.44 -6.82
C ASN A 93 -21.84 -14.70 -8.32
N LEU A 94 -21.62 -13.63 -9.10
CA LEU A 94 -21.44 -13.69 -10.54
C LEU A 94 -20.04 -13.19 -10.92
N ALA A 95 -19.50 -13.75 -12.00
CA ALA A 95 -18.31 -13.24 -12.67
C ALA A 95 -18.74 -12.46 -13.92
N VAL A 96 -18.48 -11.15 -13.93
CA VAL A 96 -18.78 -10.27 -15.06
C VAL A 96 -17.51 -10.06 -15.86
N VAL A 97 -17.52 -10.47 -17.13
CA VAL A 97 -16.39 -10.26 -18.04
C VAL A 97 -16.67 -9.08 -18.97
N LEU A 98 -15.83 -8.05 -18.88
CA LEU A 98 -15.79 -6.90 -19.78
C LEU A 98 -14.68 -7.10 -20.80
N SER A 99 -14.99 -6.96 -22.08
CA SER A 99 -14.02 -7.12 -23.18
C SER A 99 -14.30 -6.18 -24.34
N GLY A 100 -13.25 -5.79 -25.05
CA GLY A 100 -13.30 -4.88 -26.20
C GLY A 100 -11.87 -4.51 -26.64
N SER A 101 -11.72 -3.90 -27.82
CA SER A 101 -10.40 -3.46 -28.30
C SER A 101 -9.84 -2.24 -27.55
N THR A 102 -10.69 -1.53 -26.82
CA THR A 102 -10.36 -0.26 -26.13
C THR A 102 -10.02 -0.45 -24.65
N VAL A 103 -10.10 -1.67 -24.12
CA VAL A 103 -9.85 -1.97 -22.70
C VAL A 103 -9.01 -3.23 -22.54
N TYR A 104 -8.29 -3.32 -21.42
CA TYR A 104 -7.80 -4.61 -20.96
C TYR A 104 -9.00 -5.43 -20.48
N THR A 105 -9.04 -6.71 -20.85
CA THR A 105 -10.14 -7.61 -20.44
C THR A 105 -10.21 -7.67 -18.92
N ARG A 106 -11.42 -7.51 -18.38
CA ARG A 106 -11.67 -7.48 -16.94
C ARG A 106 -12.69 -8.50 -16.52
N THR A 107 -12.38 -9.26 -15.49
CA THR A 107 -13.29 -10.15 -14.77
C THR A 107 -13.54 -9.56 -13.39
N ALA A 108 -14.76 -9.05 -13.18
CA ALA A 108 -15.19 -8.49 -11.91
C ALA A 108 -16.08 -9.49 -11.15
N ALA A 109 -15.86 -9.64 -9.85
CA ALA A 109 -16.72 -10.41 -8.98
C ALA A 109 -17.84 -9.52 -8.43
N VAL A 110 -19.10 -9.88 -8.67
CA VAL A 110 -20.27 -9.13 -8.18
C VAL A 110 -21.20 -10.05 -7.40
N ASN A 111 -21.94 -9.51 -6.43
CA ASN A 111 -22.95 -10.25 -5.70
C ASN A 111 -24.30 -9.56 -5.84
N THR A 112 -25.26 -10.23 -6.49
CA THR A 112 -26.58 -9.64 -6.77
C THR A 112 -27.42 -9.43 -5.51
N ALA A 113 -27.07 -10.04 -4.37
CA ALA A 113 -27.73 -9.78 -3.09
C ALA A 113 -27.37 -8.38 -2.54
N ASN A 114 -26.25 -7.81 -2.97
CA ASN A 114 -25.83 -6.45 -2.61
C ASN A 114 -26.38 -5.39 -3.59
N GLY A 115 -27.11 -5.82 -4.63
CA GLY A 115 -27.66 -4.97 -5.67
C GLY A 115 -27.55 -5.62 -7.05
N ARG A 116 -28.54 -5.35 -7.91
CA ARG A 116 -28.59 -5.85 -9.30
C ARG A 116 -28.19 -4.80 -10.33
N SER A 117 -27.90 -3.58 -9.88
CA SER A 117 -27.34 -2.49 -10.67
C SER A 117 -25.98 -2.13 -10.10
N VAL A 118 -24.93 -2.15 -10.92
CA VAL A 118 -23.55 -1.91 -10.48
C VAL A 118 -22.84 -0.87 -11.33
N LEU A 119 -21.89 -0.16 -10.70
CA LEU A 119 -20.86 0.58 -11.43
C LEU A 119 -19.66 -0.35 -11.59
N LEU A 120 -19.26 -0.59 -12.83
CA LEU A 120 -18.03 -1.31 -13.14
C LEU A 120 -17.06 -0.33 -13.80
N ASP A 121 -15.78 -0.55 -13.57
CA ASP A 121 -14.71 0.14 -14.29
C ASP A 121 -13.98 -0.85 -15.20
N ALA A 122 -13.20 -0.36 -16.17
CA ALA A 122 -12.22 -1.12 -16.93
C ALA A 122 -11.07 -0.21 -17.39
N ILE A 123 -9.85 -0.74 -17.49
CA ILE A 123 -8.67 0.07 -17.81
C ILE A 123 -8.57 0.24 -19.32
N GLU A 124 -8.54 1.48 -19.76
CA GLU A 124 -8.47 1.84 -21.18
C GLU A 124 -7.06 1.57 -21.76
N THR A 125 -6.99 0.92 -22.92
CA THR A 125 -5.71 0.58 -23.58
C THR A 125 -5.01 1.79 -24.20
N ASN A 126 -5.75 2.87 -24.44
CA ASN A 126 -5.24 4.14 -24.98
C ASN A 126 -4.96 5.19 -23.88
N SER A 127 -4.91 4.78 -22.61
CA SER A 127 -4.56 5.65 -21.48
C SER A 127 -3.04 5.69 -21.27
N ASN A 128 -2.60 6.47 -20.27
CA ASN A 128 -1.21 6.48 -19.81
C ASN A 128 -0.83 5.24 -18.98
N PHE A 129 -1.73 4.27 -18.86
CA PHE A 129 -1.50 3.05 -18.11
C PHE A 129 -0.64 2.04 -18.91
N SER A 130 0.37 1.48 -18.26
CA SER A 130 1.27 0.45 -18.79
C SER A 130 1.09 -0.88 -18.07
N LEU A 131 0.52 -1.87 -18.77
CA LEU A 131 0.34 -3.22 -18.22
C LEU A 131 1.68 -3.88 -17.85
N LYS A 132 2.74 -3.61 -18.61
CA LYS A 132 4.07 -4.11 -18.30
C LYS A 132 4.56 -3.57 -16.96
N PHE A 133 4.50 -2.24 -16.79
CA PHE A 133 4.95 -1.58 -15.57
C PHE A 133 4.14 -2.02 -14.36
N TYR A 134 2.80 -2.10 -14.49
CA TYR A 134 1.93 -2.63 -13.43
C TYR A 134 2.34 -4.02 -12.96
N ARG A 135 2.62 -4.94 -13.90
CA ARG A 135 2.99 -6.32 -13.56
C ARG A 135 4.37 -6.40 -12.88
N GLU A 136 5.29 -5.52 -13.23
CA GLU A 136 6.57 -5.40 -12.51
C GLU A 136 6.30 -4.88 -11.09
N LEU A 137 5.74 -3.66 -10.99
CA LEU A 137 5.51 -2.94 -9.74
C LEU A 137 4.63 -3.71 -8.74
N ALA A 138 3.51 -4.27 -9.18
CA ALA A 138 2.50 -4.85 -8.30
C ALA A 138 2.67 -6.35 -8.06
N ARG A 139 3.40 -7.04 -8.94
CA ARG A 139 3.35 -8.51 -9.02
C ARG A 139 4.71 -9.20 -9.11
N GLY A 140 5.79 -8.49 -9.39
CA GLY A 140 7.14 -9.08 -9.45
C GLY A 140 7.52 -9.62 -10.82
N ASN A 141 6.85 -9.18 -11.89
CA ASN A 141 7.23 -9.52 -13.27
C ASN A 141 8.52 -8.83 -13.76
N HIS A 142 9.32 -8.30 -12.83
CA HIS A 142 10.61 -7.70 -13.15
C HIS A 142 11.55 -8.77 -13.74
N PRO A 143 12.43 -8.45 -14.71
CA PRO A 143 13.34 -9.42 -15.33
C PRO A 143 14.20 -10.23 -14.35
N ASN A 144 14.43 -9.69 -13.14
CA ASN A 144 15.20 -10.32 -12.07
C ASN A 144 14.35 -11.09 -11.05
N GLU A 145 13.04 -10.87 -10.98
CA GLU A 145 12.12 -11.55 -10.05
C GLU A 145 11.30 -12.65 -10.74
N ARG A 146 10.89 -12.43 -12.01
CA ARG A 146 10.22 -13.37 -12.94
C ARG A 146 8.99 -14.13 -12.42
N ASN A 147 8.44 -13.74 -11.29
CA ASN A 147 7.31 -14.42 -10.67
C ASN A 147 6.11 -13.47 -10.64
N MET A 148 4.93 -14.00 -11.00
CA MET A 148 3.69 -13.23 -11.10
C MET A 148 2.80 -13.51 -9.88
N TYR A 149 3.10 -12.85 -8.77
CA TYR A 149 2.34 -13.02 -7.54
C TYR A 149 0.99 -12.29 -7.58
N PRO A 150 0.04 -12.66 -6.71
CA PRO A 150 -1.14 -11.85 -6.46
C PRO A 150 -0.75 -10.46 -5.92
N THR A 151 -1.66 -9.50 -6.00
CA THR A 151 -1.43 -8.18 -5.38
C THR A 151 -1.50 -8.25 -3.85
N HIS A 152 -0.50 -7.67 -3.20
CA HIS A 152 -0.44 -7.47 -1.75
C HIS A 152 -0.49 -5.96 -1.48
N ARG A 153 -1.35 -5.55 -0.56
CA ARG A 153 -1.51 -4.15 -0.16
C ARG A 153 -2.16 -4.06 1.21
N TRP A 154 -2.17 -2.86 1.77
CA TRP A 154 -2.97 -2.57 2.95
C TRP A 154 -4.46 -2.49 2.58
N THR A 155 -5.32 -3.19 3.32
CA THR A 155 -6.78 -3.15 3.14
C THR A 155 -7.56 -2.76 4.38
N SER A 156 -6.87 -2.47 5.49
CA SER A 156 -7.50 -1.98 6.71
C SER A 156 -8.15 -0.63 6.44
N THR A 157 -9.39 -0.43 6.86
CA THR A 157 -10.06 0.88 6.78
C THR A 157 -9.41 1.92 7.70
N THR A 158 -8.64 1.47 8.69
CA THR A 158 -7.83 2.34 9.55
C THR A 158 -6.40 2.38 9.01
N PRO A 159 -5.86 3.56 8.66
CA PRO A 159 -4.48 3.71 8.21
C PRO A 159 -3.48 3.09 9.20
N PRO A 160 -2.36 2.54 8.73
CA PRO A 160 -1.32 2.05 9.63
C PRO A 160 -0.77 3.18 10.51
N THR A 161 -0.42 2.86 11.74
CA THR A 161 0.37 3.80 12.56
C THR A 161 1.83 3.72 12.14
N PHE A 162 2.42 4.85 11.79
CA PHE A 162 3.84 4.96 11.50
C PHE A 162 4.61 5.24 12.79
N TYR A 163 5.58 4.40 13.11
CA TYR A 163 6.52 4.62 14.20
C TYR A 163 7.90 4.94 13.64
N ILE A 164 8.46 6.09 14.02
CA ILE A 164 9.86 6.42 13.78
C ILE A 164 10.65 5.92 14.99
N ASN A 165 11.51 4.93 14.78
CA ASN A 165 12.38 4.39 15.82
C ASN A 165 13.47 5.41 16.15
N THR A 166 13.50 5.88 17.39
CA THR A 166 14.51 6.84 17.87
C THR A 166 15.70 6.16 18.55
N ASN A 167 15.82 4.84 18.45
CA ASN A 167 17.00 4.12 18.91
C ASN A 167 18.13 4.27 17.87
N ALA A 168 19.24 4.86 18.31
CA ALA A 168 20.40 5.17 17.48
C ALA A 168 21.57 4.19 17.65
N GLN A 169 21.36 3.03 18.30
CA GLN A 169 22.44 2.06 18.57
C GLN A 169 23.19 1.57 17.34
N ALA A 170 22.55 1.65 16.17
CA ALA A 170 23.07 1.21 14.90
C ALA A 170 23.41 2.37 13.96
N THR A 171 23.49 3.61 14.45
CA THR A 171 23.95 4.77 13.66
C THR A 171 25.33 5.21 14.09
N LEU A 172 26.15 5.68 13.15
CA LEU A 172 27.53 6.11 13.40
C LEU A 172 27.63 7.32 14.33
N ASP A 173 26.66 8.23 14.25
CA ASP A 173 26.62 9.43 15.09
C ASP A 173 26.00 9.16 16.48
N GLY A 174 25.43 7.97 16.69
CA GLY A 174 24.75 7.57 17.91
C GLY A 174 23.49 8.39 18.21
N THR A 175 22.91 9.11 17.24
CA THR A 175 21.70 9.93 17.45
C THR A 175 20.76 9.92 16.25
N ILE A 176 19.44 9.76 16.48
CA ILE A 176 18.44 10.08 15.46
C ILE A 176 18.00 11.53 15.69
N ASN A 177 18.60 12.46 14.94
CA ASN A 177 18.36 13.89 15.15
C ASN A 177 16.97 14.34 14.65
N GLN A 178 16.53 15.52 15.12
CA GLN A 178 15.20 16.05 14.79
C GLN A 178 15.01 16.29 13.29
N LYS A 179 16.06 16.65 12.56
CA LYS A 179 16.01 16.86 11.11
C LYS A 179 15.68 15.54 10.39
N THR A 180 16.26 14.42 10.79
CA THR A 180 15.93 13.09 10.26
C THR A 180 14.46 12.76 10.54
N ILE A 181 13.99 12.96 11.78
CA ILE A 181 12.59 12.72 12.17
C ILE A 181 11.62 13.55 11.33
N ASP A 182 11.90 14.84 11.16
CA ASP A 182 11.06 15.75 10.37
C ASP A 182 11.08 15.38 8.88
N THR A 183 12.22 14.91 8.38
CA THR A 183 12.36 14.41 7.00
C THR A 183 11.46 13.19 6.78
N VAL A 184 11.46 12.21 7.68
CA VAL A 184 10.57 11.04 7.59
C VAL A 184 9.10 11.46 7.63
N LYS A 185 8.72 12.35 8.56
CA LYS A 185 7.35 12.86 8.65
C LYS A 185 6.90 13.55 7.37
N GLN A 186 7.77 14.38 6.80
CA GLN A 186 7.49 15.08 5.54
C GLN A 186 7.29 14.08 4.40
N VAL A 187 8.21 13.14 4.21
CA VAL A 187 8.11 12.12 3.16
C VAL A 187 6.81 11.31 3.32
N LEU A 188 6.48 10.86 4.53
CA LEU A 188 5.23 10.16 4.81
C LEU A 188 4.00 10.95 4.39
N SER A 189 3.94 12.25 4.72
CA SER A 189 2.80 13.10 4.36
C SER A 189 2.65 13.28 2.84
N GLU A 190 3.75 13.21 2.10
CA GLU A 190 3.77 13.38 0.64
C GLU A 190 3.45 12.07 -0.10
N ILE A 191 4.01 10.94 0.34
CA ILE A 191 3.90 9.67 -0.41
C ILE A 191 2.68 8.84 -0.06
N VAL A 192 2.19 8.85 1.19
CA VAL A 192 1.13 7.90 1.58
C VAL A 192 -0.17 8.07 0.80
N PRO A 193 -0.65 9.29 0.51
CA PRO A 193 -1.79 9.46 -0.39
C PRO A 193 -1.54 8.85 -1.77
N VAL A 194 -0.33 9.01 -2.33
CA VAL A 194 0.03 8.47 -3.65
C VAL A 194 0.14 6.95 -3.62
N PHE A 195 0.90 6.41 -2.68
CA PHE A 195 1.16 4.98 -2.46
C PHE A 195 -0.06 4.21 -1.97
N SER A 196 -1.15 4.89 -1.69
CA SER A 196 -2.42 4.23 -1.36
C SER A 196 -3.51 4.55 -2.36
N GLY A 197 -3.23 5.27 -3.46
CA GLY A 197 -4.27 5.69 -4.39
C GLY A 197 -5.35 6.56 -3.74
N ASN A 198 -4.96 7.39 -2.77
CA ASN A 198 -5.80 8.18 -1.86
C ASN A 198 -6.69 7.36 -0.92
N TYR A 199 -6.45 6.06 -0.77
CA TYR A 199 -7.12 5.23 0.22
C TYR A 199 -6.80 5.68 1.66
N TYR A 200 -5.61 6.23 1.88
CA TYR A 200 -5.21 6.86 3.13
C TYR A 200 -4.82 8.32 2.91
N SER A 201 -5.59 9.24 3.51
CA SER A 201 -5.31 10.69 3.50
C SER A 201 -4.89 11.23 4.87
N ALA A 202 -5.25 10.54 5.95
CA ALA A 202 -4.86 10.88 7.32
C ALA A 202 -3.83 9.89 7.86
N LEU A 203 -2.79 10.41 8.54
CA LEU A 203 -1.69 9.61 9.07
C LEU A 203 -1.55 9.77 10.58
N SER A 204 -1.22 8.66 11.24
CA SER A 204 -0.79 8.66 12.64
C SER A 204 0.71 8.39 12.66
N VAL A 205 1.52 9.44 12.87
CA VAL A 205 2.98 9.33 12.94
C VAL A 205 3.46 9.57 14.37
N LYS A 206 4.20 8.63 14.93
CA LYS A 206 4.70 8.66 16.31
C LYS A 206 6.20 8.41 16.33
N THR A 207 6.91 9.02 17.26
CA THR A 207 8.26 8.60 17.62
C THR A 207 8.17 7.55 18.72
N ARG A 208 9.00 6.51 18.66
CA ARG A 208 9.06 5.48 19.70
C ARG A 208 10.47 4.95 19.83
N TYR A 209 10.92 4.75 21.07
CA TYR A 209 12.18 4.06 21.33
C TYR A 209 11.96 2.55 21.35
N PHE A 210 12.57 1.83 20.42
CA PHE A 210 12.60 0.37 20.44
C PHE A 210 13.98 -0.09 20.91
N ALA A 211 14.09 -0.37 22.22
CA ALA A 211 15.36 -0.72 22.88
C ALA A 211 16.10 -1.85 22.17
N THR A 212 15.37 -2.86 21.73
CA THR A 212 15.84 -3.89 20.81
C THR A 212 14.73 -4.21 19.83
N LEU A 213 15.04 -4.19 18.53
CA LEU A 213 14.23 -4.81 17.47
C LEU A 213 14.91 -6.13 17.10
N ASN A 214 14.72 -7.12 17.96
CA ASN A 214 15.30 -8.45 17.81
C ASN A 214 14.37 -9.43 17.11
N SER A 215 13.07 -9.13 17.05
CA SER A 215 12.12 -9.95 16.30
C SER A 215 10.98 -9.13 15.72
N PHE A 216 10.45 -9.60 14.60
CA PHE A 216 9.34 -8.95 13.90
C PHE A 216 8.04 -8.96 14.73
N ALA A 217 7.92 -9.86 15.71
CA ALA A 217 6.82 -9.91 16.65
C ALA A 217 6.73 -8.68 17.58
N GLN A 218 7.80 -7.88 17.69
CA GLN A 218 7.79 -6.64 18.49
C GLN A 218 7.13 -5.46 17.76
N ILE A 219 6.90 -5.60 16.44
CA ILE A 219 6.22 -4.60 15.63
C ILE A 219 4.72 -4.66 15.94
N PRO A 220 4.07 -3.55 16.35
CA PRO A 220 2.63 -3.54 16.63
C PRO A 220 1.82 -3.93 15.39
N GLU A 221 0.66 -4.56 15.60
CA GLU A 221 -0.29 -4.81 14.50
C GLU A 221 -0.76 -3.49 13.85
N ASN A 222 -1.12 -3.56 12.57
CA ASN A 222 -1.50 -2.42 11.73
C ASN A 222 -0.50 -1.25 11.82
N SER A 223 0.79 -1.54 11.69
CA SER A 223 1.84 -0.52 11.84
C SER A 223 3.02 -0.67 10.89
N ILE A 224 3.68 0.46 10.64
CA ILE A 224 4.90 0.56 9.85
C ILE A 224 5.97 1.17 10.76
N VAL A 225 7.11 0.51 10.92
CA VAL A 225 8.26 1.04 11.69
C VAL A 225 9.36 1.48 10.74
N VAL A 226 9.78 2.73 10.84
CA VAL A 226 10.98 3.25 10.15
C VAL A 226 12.10 3.32 11.17
N SER A 227 13.17 2.56 10.92
CA SER A 227 14.36 2.44 11.77
C SER A 227 15.61 2.74 10.97
N PHE A 228 16.70 3.03 11.67
CA PHE A 228 17.97 3.39 11.05
C PHE A 228 19.07 2.42 11.45
N ASP A 229 19.81 1.87 10.49
CA ASP A 229 20.87 0.88 10.72
C ASP A 229 22.01 1.06 9.70
N ASP A 230 23.07 1.77 10.11
CA ASP A 230 24.26 2.02 9.29
C ASP A 230 25.09 0.75 9.06
N THR A 231 24.81 -0.36 9.76
CA THR A 231 25.48 -1.64 9.52
C THR A 231 25.04 -2.31 8.22
N LEU A 232 23.99 -1.81 7.57
CA LEU A 232 23.61 -2.21 6.21
C LEU A 232 24.71 -1.91 5.18
N VAL A 233 25.60 -0.97 5.46
CA VAL A 233 26.77 -0.72 4.62
C VAL A 233 27.65 -1.97 4.51
N ASP A 234 27.75 -2.81 5.54
CA ASP A 234 28.61 -4.00 5.52
C ASP A 234 28.25 -4.96 4.38
N ILE A 235 26.94 -5.09 4.11
CA ILE A 235 26.40 -5.90 3.02
C ILE A 235 26.23 -5.12 1.72
N GLY A 236 26.46 -3.80 1.74
CA GLY A 236 26.31 -2.94 0.58
C GLY A 236 24.88 -2.48 0.32
N ALA A 237 23.97 -2.55 1.30
CA ALA A 237 22.59 -2.14 1.14
C ALA A 237 22.34 -0.70 1.61
N TYR A 238 21.35 -0.03 1.01
CA TYR A 238 20.82 1.26 1.45
C TYR A 238 19.65 1.14 2.41
N GLY A 239 18.86 0.09 2.21
CA GLY A 239 17.75 -0.21 3.06
C GLY A 239 17.38 -1.69 2.99
N LEU A 240 16.58 -2.05 3.98
CA LEU A 240 16.03 -3.37 4.16
C LEU A 240 14.59 -3.20 4.62
N THR A 241 13.67 -3.81 3.88
CA THR A 241 12.24 -3.78 4.22
C THR A 241 11.75 -5.19 4.51
N VAL A 242 11.04 -5.36 5.63
CA VAL A 242 10.40 -6.60 6.04
C VAL A 242 8.90 -6.39 6.15
N THR A 243 8.09 -7.28 5.56
CA THR A 243 6.62 -7.22 5.62
C THR A 243 6.00 -8.51 6.15
N ASP A 244 4.85 -8.39 6.81
CA ASP A 244 4.00 -9.53 7.21
C ASP A 244 2.57 -9.29 6.72
N PRO A 245 2.01 -10.23 5.93
CA PRO A 245 2.66 -11.47 5.42
C PRO A 245 3.64 -11.23 4.25
N ASP A 246 4.28 -12.30 3.75
CA ASP A 246 5.12 -12.24 2.55
C ASP A 246 4.34 -11.88 1.27
N PHE A 247 5.07 -11.37 0.27
CA PHE A 247 4.53 -11.07 -1.06
C PHE A 247 4.62 -12.23 -2.04
N VAL A 248 5.18 -13.37 -1.61
CA VAL A 248 5.31 -14.57 -2.45
C VAL A 248 4.19 -15.57 -2.20
N SER A 249 3.35 -15.30 -1.20
CA SER A 249 2.17 -16.08 -0.89
C SER A 249 1.26 -16.11 -2.11
N SER A 250 0.78 -17.31 -2.39
CA SER A 250 -0.17 -17.57 -3.46
C SER A 250 -1.60 -17.12 -3.10
N VAL A 251 -1.79 -16.53 -1.91
CA VAL A 251 -3.02 -15.84 -1.51
C VAL A 251 -2.73 -14.36 -1.37
N GLY A 252 -3.55 -13.54 -2.02
CA GLY A 252 -3.62 -12.13 -1.67
C GLY A 252 -3.97 -11.97 -0.21
N THR A 253 -3.08 -11.34 0.51
CA THR A 253 -3.20 -11.13 1.94
C THR A 253 -2.92 -9.68 2.26
N SER A 254 -3.63 -9.14 3.24
CA SER A 254 -3.46 -7.75 3.61
C SER A 254 -2.16 -7.64 4.35
N ILE A 255 -1.33 -6.69 3.92
CA ILE A 255 -0.20 -6.26 4.73
C ILE A 255 -0.78 -5.74 6.04
N ASN A 256 -0.12 -6.14 7.13
CA ASN A 256 -0.53 -5.80 8.48
C ASN A 256 0.62 -5.17 9.27
N LYS A 257 1.85 -5.55 8.96
CA LYS A 257 3.06 -5.00 9.57
C LYS A 257 4.15 -4.80 8.53
N ALA A 258 4.91 -3.72 8.67
CA ALA A 258 6.17 -3.54 7.97
C ALA A 258 7.24 -2.92 8.89
N ALA A 259 8.49 -3.27 8.65
CA ALA A 259 9.66 -2.65 9.27
C ALA A 259 10.68 -2.29 8.20
N HIS A 260 11.17 -1.07 8.23
CA HIS A 260 12.17 -0.52 7.33
C HIS A 260 13.42 -0.21 8.13
N PHE A 261 14.57 -0.61 7.63
CA PHE A 261 15.88 -0.23 8.14
C PHE A 261 16.57 0.53 7.02
N ILE A 262 17.00 1.75 7.30
CA ILE A 262 17.60 2.65 6.30
C ILE A 262 18.91 3.15 6.89
N LEU A 263 19.90 3.45 6.06
CA LEU A 263 21.05 4.22 6.55
C LEU A 263 20.57 5.56 7.15
N ASP A 264 21.31 6.17 8.08
CA ASP A 264 20.91 7.47 8.67
C ASP A 264 21.62 8.66 8.00
N SER A 265 22.84 8.44 7.50
CA SER A 265 23.72 9.53 7.09
C SER A 265 23.78 9.76 5.58
N ASP A 266 23.64 11.03 5.19
CA ASP A 266 23.84 11.52 3.83
C ASP A 266 25.17 11.12 3.19
N GLN A 267 26.20 10.88 4.00
CA GLN A 267 27.52 10.43 3.52
C GLN A 267 27.44 9.09 2.79
N PHE A 268 26.42 8.28 3.11
CA PHE A 268 26.22 7.01 2.45
C PHE A 268 25.56 7.18 1.07
N TYR A 269 24.87 8.28 0.82
CA TYR A 269 24.13 8.47 -0.44
C TYR A 269 24.91 9.31 -1.44
N LYS A 270 25.69 10.29 -0.94
CA LYS A 270 26.51 11.21 -1.74
C LYS A 270 27.83 10.57 -2.14
N SER A 271 27.85 9.83 -3.25
CA SER A 271 29.12 9.44 -3.90
C SER A 271 29.76 10.68 -4.53
N GLY A 272 30.95 11.06 -4.07
CA GLY A 272 31.65 12.32 -4.40
C GLY A 272 32.04 12.53 -5.88
N THR A 273 31.62 11.66 -6.80
CA THR A 273 31.89 11.79 -8.24
C THR A 273 30.67 11.61 -9.13
N ASN A 274 29.49 11.27 -8.60
CA ASN A 274 28.30 11.01 -9.42
C ASN A 274 27.25 12.14 -9.25
N PRO A 275 26.88 12.89 -10.32
CA PRO A 275 25.85 13.92 -10.26
C PRO A 275 24.44 13.40 -9.93
N THR A 276 24.18 12.09 -9.94
CA THR A 276 22.91 11.48 -9.49
C THR A 276 22.97 11.10 -7.99
N ALA A 277 23.32 12.07 -7.14
CA ALA A 277 23.30 11.86 -5.70
C ALA A 277 21.84 11.61 -5.23
N ILE A 278 21.56 10.37 -4.84
CA ILE A 278 20.31 9.98 -4.20
C ILE A 278 20.17 10.75 -2.88
N ALA A 279 18.99 11.31 -2.63
CA ALA A 279 18.65 11.93 -1.35
C ALA A 279 18.09 10.91 -0.36
N LEU A 280 18.33 11.10 0.95
CA LEU A 280 17.72 10.31 2.02
C LEU A 280 16.20 10.17 1.85
N ARG A 281 15.54 11.26 1.42
CA ARG A 281 14.09 11.28 1.19
C ARG A 281 13.63 10.26 0.14
N GLU A 282 14.42 10.06 -0.91
CA GLU A 282 14.11 9.14 -2.00
C GLU A 282 14.25 7.68 -1.54
N ILE A 283 15.26 7.39 -0.72
CA ILE A 283 15.42 6.06 -0.11
C ILE A 283 14.27 5.78 0.85
N ILE A 284 13.91 6.74 1.72
CA ILE A 284 12.74 6.59 2.58
C ILE A 284 11.49 6.27 1.76
N ALA A 285 11.28 6.96 0.64
CA ALA A 285 10.15 6.69 -0.25
C ALA A 285 10.24 5.30 -0.90
N HIS A 286 11.40 4.89 -1.39
CA HIS A 286 11.62 3.57 -2.00
C HIS A 286 11.32 2.42 -1.02
N GLU A 287 11.93 2.45 0.16
CA GLU A 287 11.75 1.43 1.19
C GLU A 287 10.30 1.38 1.68
N LEU A 288 9.67 2.53 1.87
CA LEU A 288 8.25 2.57 2.18
C LEU A 288 7.41 1.99 1.05
N GLY A 289 7.82 2.12 -0.21
CA GLY A 289 7.14 1.51 -1.34
C GLY A 289 7.05 0.00 -1.19
N HIS A 290 8.14 -0.65 -0.79
CA HIS A 290 8.12 -2.07 -0.40
C HIS A 290 7.14 -2.34 0.74
N GLY A 291 7.09 -1.48 1.76
CA GLY A 291 6.12 -1.60 2.87
C GLY A 291 4.66 -1.48 2.46
N PHE A 292 4.38 -0.84 1.32
CA PHE A 292 3.04 -0.70 0.74
C PHE A 292 2.64 -1.84 -0.20
N GLY A 293 3.54 -2.78 -0.49
CA GLY A 293 3.26 -3.90 -1.40
C GLY A 293 3.91 -3.77 -2.77
N TYR A 294 4.74 -2.75 -2.98
CA TYR A 294 5.37 -2.51 -4.27
C TYR A 294 6.70 -3.23 -4.41
N ARG A 295 7.01 -3.63 -5.64
CA ARG A 295 8.24 -4.31 -6.04
C ARG A 295 8.98 -3.44 -7.03
N HIS A 296 10.19 -3.85 -7.39
CA HIS A 296 10.99 -3.08 -8.34
C HIS A 296 10.35 -3.04 -9.73
N ALA A 297 10.53 -1.91 -10.39
CA ALA A 297 10.11 -1.70 -11.77
C ALA A 297 11.28 -1.21 -12.62
N SER A 298 11.30 -1.64 -13.89
CA SER A 298 12.41 -1.39 -14.81
C SER A 298 12.24 -0.11 -15.64
N ALA A 299 11.07 0.53 -15.60
CA ALA A 299 10.78 1.71 -16.39
C ALA A 299 10.90 2.99 -15.55
N LEU A 300 11.76 3.91 -16.00
CA LEU A 300 11.87 5.25 -15.44
C LEU A 300 10.86 6.22 -16.10
N PRO A 301 10.43 7.28 -15.39
CA PRO A 301 10.70 7.53 -13.96
C PRO A 301 9.83 6.65 -13.04
N THR A 302 10.40 6.15 -11.95
CA THR A 302 9.67 5.48 -10.86
C THR A 302 10.46 5.58 -9.56
N VAL A 303 9.76 5.67 -8.42
CA VAL A 303 10.39 5.54 -7.10
C VAL A 303 10.92 4.12 -6.88
N MET A 304 10.30 3.11 -7.48
CA MET A 304 10.65 1.69 -7.29
C MET A 304 11.74 1.21 -8.27
N TYR A 305 12.62 2.10 -8.72
CA TYR A 305 13.72 1.71 -9.61
C TYR A 305 14.87 1.12 -8.77
N PRO A 306 15.43 -0.05 -9.13
CA PRO A 306 16.32 -0.81 -8.23
C PRO A 306 17.74 -0.24 -8.05
N ALA A 307 18.14 0.85 -8.72
CA ALA A 307 19.51 1.36 -8.61
C ALA A 307 19.69 2.83 -9.02
N GLU A 308 20.51 3.58 -8.25
CA GLU A 308 21.25 4.84 -8.57
C GLU A 308 20.50 6.04 -9.18
N GLU A 309 19.26 5.86 -9.64
CA GLU A 309 18.43 6.84 -10.34
C GLU A 309 16.98 6.70 -9.85
N PHE A 310 16.72 7.12 -8.61
CA PHE A 310 15.34 7.26 -8.16
C PHE A 310 14.68 8.41 -8.92
N GLY A 311 13.44 8.20 -9.36
CA GLY A 311 12.65 9.23 -10.05
C GLY A 311 12.10 10.33 -9.14
N GLY A 312 12.73 10.60 -8.00
CA GLY A 312 12.17 11.39 -6.90
C GLY A 312 11.37 10.55 -5.90
N LEU A 313 10.43 11.18 -5.18
CA LEU A 313 9.57 10.49 -4.20
C LEU A 313 8.50 9.60 -4.85
N TYR A 314 8.05 10.01 -6.03
CA TYR A 314 7.15 9.30 -6.92
C TYR A 314 7.07 10.06 -8.25
N SER A 315 6.66 9.35 -9.29
CA SER A 315 6.37 9.88 -10.61
C SER A 315 4.87 9.88 -10.90
N SER A 316 4.47 10.48 -12.02
CA SER A 316 3.10 10.31 -12.54
C SER A 316 2.79 8.87 -12.93
N PHE A 317 3.81 8.07 -13.31
CA PHE A 317 3.65 6.64 -13.54
C PHE A 317 3.31 5.93 -12.23
N ASP A 318 4.04 6.19 -11.16
CA ASP A 318 3.75 5.61 -9.85
C ASP A 318 2.32 5.94 -9.43
N GLN A 319 1.92 7.22 -9.49
CA GLN A 319 0.60 7.67 -9.08
C GLN A 319 -0.55 6.92 -9.77
N ILE A 320 -0.49 6.78 -11.10
CA ILE A 320 -1.53 6.09 -11.87
C ILE A 320 -1.60 4.60 -11.48
N HIS A 321 -0.45 3.92 -11.45
CA HIS A 321 -0.44 2.47 -11.27
C HIS A 321 -0.71 2.07 -9.81
N MET A 322 -0.21 2.84 -8.85
CA MET A 322 -0.48 2.65 -7.42
C MET A 322 -1.96 2.85 -7.10
N ALA A 323 -2.62 3.84 -7.73
CA ALA A 323 -4.07 4.01 -7.62
C ALA A 323 -4.85 2.83 -8.20
N VAL A 324 -4.40 2.27 -9.34
CA VAL A 324 -5.01 1.04 -9.88
C VAL A 324 -4.85 -0.11 -8.88
N ILE A 325 -3.65 -0.36 -8.34
CA ILE A 325 -3.41 -1.44 -7.36
C ILE A 325 -4.38 -1.35 -6.17
N TYR A 326 -4.60 -0.14 -5.64
CA TYR A 326 -5.48 0.08 -4.48
C TYR A 326 -6.97 0.05 -4.82
N SER A 327 -7.36 0.34 -6.06
CA SER A 327 -8.75 0.20 -6.52
C SER A 327 -9.14 -1.27 -6.78
N ARG A 328 -8.17 -2.18 -6.93
CA ARG A 328 -8.44 -3.61 -7.15
C ARG A 328 -8.61 -4.39 -5.84
N PRO A 329 -9.46 -5.43 -5.83
CA PRO A 329 -9.54 -6.35 -4.71
C PRO A 329 -8.20 -6.99 -4.39
N ILE A 330 -8.01 -7.35 -3.13
CA ILE A 330 -6.81 -8.06 -2.70
C ILE A 330 -6.70 -9.43 -3.37
N GLY A 331 -5.47 -9.83 -3.73
CA GLY A 331 -5.24 -11.12 -4.38
C GLY A 331 -5.63 -11.18 -5.84
N ASN A 332 -5.77 -10.01 -6.47
CA ASN A 332 -5.94 -9.96 -7.91
C ASN A 332 -4.76 -10.68 -8.58
N THR A 333 -5.08 -11.63 -9.44
CA THR A 333 -4.10 -12.50 -10.12
C THR A 333 -3.74 -11.97 -11.50
N ASP A 334 -4.30 -10.83 -11.90
CA ASP A 334 -3.74 -9.97 -12.94
C ASP A 334 -4.13 -8.50 -12.70
N ILE A 335 -4.07 -7.66 -13.72
CA ILE A 335 -4.51 -6.27 -13.60
C ILE A 335 -6.00 -6.13 -13.31
N ASP A 336 -6.81 -7.05 -13.82
CA ASP A 336 -8.26 -6.93 -13.87
C ASP A 336 -8.97 -8.30 -13.72
N ASN A 337 -8.36 -9.25 -13.00
CA ASN A 337 -9.00 -10.54 -12.71
C ASN A 337 -9.22 -10.68 -11.19
N ASP A 338 -10.34 -10.14 -10.74
CA ASP A 338 -10.73 -10.20 -9.33
C ASP A 338 -10.76 -11.67 -8.87
N PRO A 339 -10.37 -11.96 -7.61
CA PRO A 339 -10.53 -13.28 -7.05
C PRO A 339 -12.01 -13.68 -7.11
N LEU A 340 -12.29 -14.81 -7.77
CA LEU A 340 -13.67 -15.29 -7.85
C LEU A 340 -14.15 -15.72 -6.46
N PRO A 341 -15.44 -15.49 -6.14
CA PRO A 341 -16.03 -15.99 -4.90
C PRO A 341 -15.86 -17.52 -4.84
N ASN A 342 -15.22 -18.01 -3.79
CA ASN A 342 -14.82 -19.42 -3.57
C ASN A 342 -13.50 -19.87 -4.24
N ALA A 343 -12.69 -18.96 -4.79
CA ALA A 343 -11.32 -19.31 -5.13
C ALA A 343 -10.62 -19.83 -3.85
N LYS A 344 -10.08 -21.07 -3.91
CA LYS A 344 -9.34 -21.63 -2.78
C LYS A 344 -8.16 -20.72 -2.49
N ALA A 345 -8.07 -20.24 -1.25
CA ALA A 345 -6.83 -19.68 -0.74
C ALA A 345 -5.75 -20.77 -0.87
N PHE A 346 -4.73 -20.52 -1.69
CA PHE A 346 -3.58 -21.41 -1.78
C PHE A 346 -2.82 -21.39 -0.44
N GLY A 347 -2.69 -22.53 0.23
CA GLY A 347 -1.93 -22.59 1.49
C GLY A 347 -0.45 -22.32 1.27
N GLY A 348 -0.02 -21.07 1.42
CA GLY A 348 1.39 -20.67 1.52
C GLY A 348 1.81 -20.57 2.98
N ILE A 349 3.06 -20.94 3.27
CA ILE A 349 3.67 -20.64 4.56
C ILE A 349 3.85 -19.12 4.61
N LEU A 350 3.13 -18.44 5.50
CA LEU A 350 3.30 -17.01 5.75
C LEU A 350 4.63 -16.82 6.48
N GLN A 351 5.72 -16.57 5.74
CA GLN A 351 6.91 -15.99 6.35
C GLN A 351 6.90 -14.49 6.08
N PRO A 352 7.69 -13.69 6.81
CA PRO A 352 7.93 -12.31 6.41
C PRO A 352 8.73 -12.27 5.10
N GLN A 353 8.37 -11.38 4.17
CA GLN A 353 9.18 -11.11 2.98
C GLN A 353 10.26 -10.09 3.32
N ILE A 354 11.44 -10.27 2.74
CA ILE A 354 12.56 -9.34 2.90
C ILE A 354 12.87 -8.74 1.52
N PHE A 355 13.04 -7.42 1.49
CA PHE A 355 13.60 -6.65 0.38
C PHE A 355 14.94 -6.10 0.86
N VAL A 356 15.98 -6.26 0.05
CA VAL A 356 17.30 -5.69 0.32
C VAL A 356 17.69 -4.91 -0.93
N ASP A 357 17.88 -3.61 -0.74
CA ASP A 357 18.18 -2.68 -1.84
C ASP A 357 19.67 -2.39 -1.87
N ASP A 358 20.35 -3.10 -2.77
CA ASP A 358 21.80 -3.12 -2.90
C ASP A 358 22.36 -1.88 -3.61
N ARG A 359 23.57 -1.49 -3.21
CA ARG A 359 24.44 -0.55 -3.93
C ARG A 359 25.68 -1.29 -4.45
N ALA A 360 25.83 -1.33 -5.76
CA ALA A 360 26.96 -1.99 -6.40
C ALA A 360 28.34 -1.37 -6.06
N ASN A 361 28.41 -0.07 -5.70
CA ASN A 361 29.68 0.65 -5.62
C ASN A 361 29.82 1.55 -4.38
N PHE A 362 29.78 0.97 -3.18
CA PHE A 362 30.18 1.70 -1.99
C PHE A 362 31.71 1.68 -1.83
N MET A 363 32.41 2.77 -2.15
CA MET A 363 33.82 2.89 -1.79
C MET A 363 33.94 3.14 -0.28
N LYS A 364 34.36 2.12 0.45
CA LYS A 364 34.50 2.17 1.91
C LYS A 364 35.94 2.52 2.28
N SER A 365 36.14 3.58 3.08
CA SER A 365 37.45 3.79 3.70
C SER A 365 37.68 2.71 4.78
N PRO A 366 38.92 2.26 5.00
CA PRO A 366 39.22 1.32 6.08
C PRO A 366 38.84 1.84 7.48
N GLU A 367 38.77 3.17 7.64
CA GLU A 367 38.31 3.80 8.89
C GLU A 367 36.80 3.65 9.05
N LEU A 368 36.02 3.94 8.00
CA LEU A 368 34.58 3.80 8.02
C LEU A 368 34.17 2.35 8.32
N LEU A 369 34.82 1.37 7.69
CA LEU A 369 34.59 -0.05 7.98
C LEU A 369 34.84 -0.39 9.45
N ARG A 370 35.94 0.12 10.04
CA ARG A 370 36.24 -0.10 11.45
C ARG A 370 35.17 0.51 12.35
N GLN A 371 34.66 1.70 12.03
CA GLN A 371 33.59 2.34 12.80
C GLN A 371 32.29 1.52 12.72
N ILE A 372 31.89 1.10 11.52
CA ILE A 372 30.66 0.32 11.32
C ILE A 372 30.71 -1.01 12.07
N GLN A 373 31.86 -1.68 12.08
CA GLN A 373 32.05 -2.93 12.83
C GLN A 373 31.94 -2.79 14.36
N THR A 374 31.99 -1.57 14.90
CA THR A 374 31.75 -1.33 16.33
C THR A 374 30.28 -1.11 16.69
N LEU A 375 29.41 -0.91 15.70
CA LEU A 375 27.99 -0.67 15.92
C LEU A 375 27.26 -1.95 16.32
N THR A 376 26.20 -1.81 17.11
CA THR A 376 25.33 -2.93 17.47
C THR A 376 24.17 -3.01 16.47
N ARG A 377 24.29 -3.93 15.51
CA ARG A 377 23.24 -4.25 14.53
C ARG A 377 21.94 -4.66 15.21
N PHE A 378 20.79 -4.29 14.65
CA PHE A 378 19.50 -4.80 15.13
C PHE A 378 19.40 -6.32 14.92
N GLY A 379 18.88 -7.04 15.91
CA GLY A 379 18.72 -8.49 15.83
C GLY A 379 17.89 -8.94 14.62
N MET A 380 16.89 -8.15 14.23
CA MET A 380 16.08 -8.39 13.03
C MET A 380 16.91 -8.31 11.74
N VAL A 381 17.75 -7.29 11.59
CA VAL A 381 18.67 -7.15 10.45
C VAL A 381 19.63 -8.34 10.43
N GLN A 382 20.20 -8.70 11.58
CA GLN A 382 21.07 -9.87 11.68
C GLN A 382 20.36 -11.19 11.31
N GLU A 383 19.12 -11.39 11.76
CA GLU A 383 18.33 -12.59 11.46
C GLU A 383 18.13 -12.75 9.95
N TYR A 384 17.70 -11.68 9.28
CA TYR A 384 17.31 -11.72 7.88
C TYR A 384 18.47 -11.70 6.89
N LEU A 385 19.65 -11.24 7.30
CA LEU A 385 20.86 -11.33 6.48
C LEU A 385 21.55 -12.71 6.54
N THR A 386 21.13 -13.57 7.46
CA THR A 386 21.70 -14.93 7.59
C THR A 386 20.85 -16.03 6.97
N LYS A 387 19.64 -15.68 6.50
CA LYS A 387 18.72 -16.56 5.78
C LYS A 387 18.88 -16.35 4.29
#